data_AF-A0A5A7SGR3-F1
#
_entry.id   AF-A0A5A7SGR3-F1
#
_cell.length_a   1.000
_cell.length_b   1.000
_cell.length_c   1.000
_cell.angle_alpha   90.00
_cell.angle_beta   90.00
_cell.angle_gamma   90.00
#
_symmetry.space_group_name_H-M   'P 1'
#
loop_
_entity.id
_entity.type
_entity.pdbx_description
1 polymer ?
#
loop_
_entity_poly.entity_id
_entity_poly.type
_entity_poly.pdbx_seq_one_letter_code
_entity_poly.pdbx_strand_id
1 'polypeptide(L)'
;MSSSDSRILPRETSSWKKLSEGEITLKVGTGEMVSVKAMGDLKIGRLVKSGLLNQLEDNSLPPCDSCLEGKMTKRSFTGNGLRAKTPLELVHSDLCGPMNVKARGGYEYFISFIDGYSRYGHVYLIQTSLSFENFKEYKAEVENELGKTIKTLRSD
;
A
#
# COMPACT_ATOMS: atom_id res chain seq x y z
N MET A 1 -43.61 31.95 -8.83
CA MET A 1 -43.95 31.30 -7.55
C MET A 1 -44.03 29.79 -7.75
N SER A 2 -43.35 29.05 -6.86
CA SER A 2 -43.64 27.71 -6.31
C SER A 2 -44.15 26.59 -7.24
N SER A 3 -43.75 25.32 -7.12
CA SER A 3 -42.72 24.61 -6.37
C SER A 3 -42.71 23.21 -6.98
N SER A 4 -41.53 22.69 -7.25
CA SER A 4 -41.25 21.26 -7.48
C SER A 4 -41.46 20.47 -6.19
N ASP A 5 -42.04 19.26 -6.25
CA ASP A 5 -41.38 18.10 -5.63
C ASP A 5 -41.95 16.75 -6.10
N SER A 6 -41.04 15.91 -6.60
CA SER A 6 -41.25 14.53 -7.00
C SER A 6 -40.91 13.61 -5.84
N ARG A 7 -41.88 12.80 -5.40
CA ARG A 7 -41.73 11.82 -4.31
C ARG A 7 -40.68 10.74 -4.65
N ILE A 8 -39.59 10.75 -3.89
CA ILE A 8 -38.51 9.76 -3.86
C ILE A 8 -38.86 8.65 -2.85
N LEU A 9 -38.69 7.38 -3.24
CA LEU A 9 -38.52 6.24 -2.32
C LEU A 9 -37.03 6.10 -1.95
N PRO A 10 -36.70 5.74 -0.69
CA PRO A 10 -35.51 4.95 -0.41
C PRO A 10 -35.84 3.75 0.50
N ARG A 11 -35.69 2.50 0.02
CA ARG A 11 -34.48 1.63 0.19
C ARG A 11 -33.90 1.68 1.60
N GLU A 12 -34.14 0.60 2.36
CA GLU A 12 -33.42 0.29 3.59
C GLU A 12 -31.91 0.27 3.32
N THR A 13 -31.18 1.07 4.10
CA THR A 13 -29.72 1.07 4.11
C THR A 13 -29.27 0.64 5.50
N SER A 14 -28.42 -0.40 5.53
CA SER A 14 -27.65 -0.79 6.70
C SER A 14 -26.87 0.44 7.21
N SER A 15 -27.32 1.00 8.32
CA SER A 15 -26.78 2.21 8.94
C SER A 15 -25.41 1.93 9.58
N TRP A 16 -24.36 1.85 8.77
CA TRP A 16 -22.99 2.02 9.24
C TRP A 16 -22.66 3.51 9.21
N LYS A 17 -22.63 4.16 10.38
CA LYS A 17 -22.09 5.52 10.51
C LYS A 17 -20.56 5.43 10.54
N LYS A 18 -19.89 6.30 9.78
CA LYS A 18 -18.45 6.55 9.97
C LYS A 18 -18.24 7.04 11.40
N LEU A 19 -17.44 6.31 12.17
CA LEU A 19 -16.99 6.72 13.50
C LEU A 19 -15.55 7.26 13.40
N SER A 20 -15.22 8.22 14.27
CA SER A 20 -13.86 8.71 14.46
C SER A 20 -12.91 7.57 14.84
N GLU A 21 -11.65 7.65 14.41
CA GLU A 21 -10.61 6.65 14.69
C GLU A 21 -10.62 6.21 16.17
N GLY A 22 -10.88 4.92 16.39
CA GLY A 22 -10.72 4.27 17.69
C GLY A 22 -11.98 3.98 18.50
N GLU A 23 -13.21 4.23 18.02
CA GLU A 23 -14.44 3.86 18.76
C GLU A 23 -15.27 2.82 18.01
N ILE A 24 -15.53 1.66 18.64
CA ILE A 24 -16.34 0.56 18.12
C ILE A 24 -17.53 0.37 19.05
N THR A 25 -18.76 0.43 18.54
CA THR A 25 -19.96 0.08 19.30
C THR A 25 -20.37 -1.36 19.01
N LEU A 26 -20.55 -2.16 20.06
CA LEU A 26 -20.99 -3.55 19.98
C LEU A 26 -22.41 -3.65 20.57
N LYS A 27 -23.31 -4.33 19.87
CA LYS A 27 -24.63 -4.71 20.41
C LYS A 27 -24.49 -6.00 21.21
N VAL A 28 -24.86 -5.95 22.48
CA VAL A 28 -24.95 -7.14 23.34
C VAL A 28 -26.37 -7.73 23.20
N GLY A 29 -26.53 -9.05 23.39
CA GLY A 29 -27.76 -9.80 23.12
C GLY A 29 -29.02 -9.34 23.86
N THR A 30 -28.90 -8.45 24.85
CA THR A 30 -30.01 -7.76 25.53
C THR A 30 -30.53 -6.52 24.79
N GLY A 31 -29.95 -6.18 23.63
CA GLY A 31 -30.28 -4.99 22.85
C GLY A 31 -29.50 -3.73 23.26
N GLU A 32 -28.71 -3.79 24.33
CA GLU A 32 -27.85 -2.70 24.77
C GLU A 32 -26.66 -2.50 23.81
N MET A 33 -26.39 -1.24 23.46
CA MET A 33 -25.21 -0.86 22.70
C MET A 33 -24.12 -0.38 23.65
N VAL A 34 -22.99 -1.07 23.64
CA VAL A 34 -21.82 -0.70 24.44
C VAL A 34 -20.75 -0.14 23.51
N SER A 35 -20.29 1.09 23.75
CA SER A 35 -19.15 1.67 23.02
C SER A 35 -17.83 1.27 23.68
N VAL A 36 -16.92 0.76 22.87
CA VAL A 36 -15.58 0.34 23.27
C VAL A 36 -14.58 1.20 22.49
N LYS A 37 -13.81 2.02 23.23
CA LYS A 37 -12.77 2.87 22.65
C LYS A 37 -11.41 2.16 22.72
N ALA A 38 -10.85 1.83 21.56
CA ALA A 38 -9.47 1.36 21.45
C ALA A 38 -8.53 2.53 21.79
N MET A 39 -7.77 2.39 22.87
CA MET A 39 -6.76 3.39 23.26
C MET A 39 -5.35 2.81 23.05
N GLY A 40 -4.54 3.41 22.17
CA GLY A 40 -3.09 3.23 22.15
C GLY A 40 -2.45 4.33 23.01
N ASP A 41 -1.46 3.96 23.83
CA ASP A 41 -0.55 4.72 24.73
C ASP A 41 -1.14 5.81 25.67
N LEU A 42 -2.32 6.37 25.40
CA LEU A 42 -3.14 7.17 26.31
C LEU A 42 -3.81 6.34 27.43
N LYS A 43 -3.68 5.00 27.43
CA LYS A 43 -4.44 4.08 28.30
C LYS A 43 -4.05 4.13 29.77
N ILE A 44 -2.76 4.15 30.07
CA ILE A 44 -2.27 3.91 31.44
C ILE A 44 -2.57 5.10 32.34
N GLY A 45 -2.41 6.33 31.85
CA GLY A 45 -2.66 7.54 32.64
C GLY A 45 -4.12 7.70 33.09
N ARG A 46 -5.10 7.19 32.31
CA ARG A 46 -6.53 7.24 32.68
C ARG A 46 -6.89 6.23 33.77
N LEU A 47 -6.26 5.04 33.75
CA LEU A 47 -6.49 3.98 34.74
C LEU A 47 -5.96 4.35 36.13
N VAL A 48 -4.80 5.03 36.17
CA VAL A 48 -4.26 5.63 37.41
C VAL A 48 -5.22 6.70 37.95
N LYS A 49 -5.73 7.59 37.10
CA LYS A 49 -6.70 8.62 37.51
C LYS A 49 -8.04 8.08 37.99
N SER A 50 -8.49 6.94 37.46
CA SER A 50 -9.71 6.27 37.93
C SER A 50 -9.50 5.41 39.19
N GLY A 51 -8.28 5.37 39.76
CA GLY A 51 -7.97 4.60 40.97
C GLY A 51 -7.97 3.08 40.77
N LEU A 52 -8.01 2.61 39.52
CA LEU A 52 -7.95 1.18 39.18
C LEU A 52 -6.50 0.66 39.16
N LEU A 53 -5.54 1.56 39.13
CA LEU A 53 -4.11 1.30 39.31
C LEU A 53 -3.54 2.28 40.34
N ASN A 54 -2.61 1.81 41.17
CA ASN A 54 -1.82 2.69 42.03
C ASN A 54 -0.96 3.65 41.19
N GLN A 55 -0.46 4.74 41.80
CA GLN A 55 0.52 5.59 41.13
C GLN A 55 1.70 4.73 40.67
N LEU A 56 1.88 4.65 39.35
CA LEU A 56 3.02 3.97 38.78
C LEU A 56 4.19 4.92 38.93
N GLU A 57 5.14 4.55 39.80
CA GLU A 57 6.45 5.18 39.77
C GLU A 57 7.09 4.85 38.43
N ASP A 58 7.44 5.89 37.67
CA ASP A 58 8.20 5.75 36.44
C ASP A 58 9.64 5.37 36.80
N ASN A 59 9.82 4.09 37.14
CA ASN A 59 11.11 3.47 37.27
C ASN A 59 11.64 3.15 35.87
N SER A 60 11.79 4.19 35.04
CA SER A 60 12.31 4.07 33.70
C SER A 60 13.69 3.43 33.79
N LEU A 61 13.80 2.19 33.32
CA LEU A 61 15.10 1.56 33.16
C LEU A 61 15.95 2.45 32.25
N PRO A 62 17.27 2.55 32.48
CA PRO A 62 18.14 3.26 31.55
C PRO A 62 17.93 2.68 30.15
N PRO A 63 17.97 3.54 29.10
CA PRO A 63 17.79 3.08 27.73
C PRO A 63 18.80 1.96 27.43
N CYS A 64 18.27 0.81 26.99
CA CYS A 64 19.08 -0.32 26.59
C CYS A 64 19.50 -0.15 25.13
N ASP A 65 20.80 -0.04 24.87
CA ASP A 65 21.35 0.20 23.52
C ASP A 65 20.88 -0.87 22.52
N SER A 66 20.93 -2.15 22.91
CA SER A 66 20.46 -3.26 22.06
C SER A 66 18.96 -3.17 21.73
N CYS A 67 18.13 -2.69 22.66
CA CYS A 67 16.72 -2.45 22.43
C CYS A 67 16.47 -1.24 21.51
N LEU A 68 17.28 -0.19 21.64
CA LEU A 68 17.19 0.99 20.77
C LEU A 68 17.58 0.67 19.34
N GLU A 69 18.65 -0.10 19.15
CA GLU A 69 19.09 -0.58 17.84
C GLU A 69 18.05 -1.51 17.22
N GLY A 70 17.51 -2.47 17.99
CA GLY A 70 16.49 -3.40 17.53
C GLY A 70 15.14 -2.74 17.20
N LYS A 71 14.84 -1.58 17.81
CA LYS A 71 13.63 -0.77 17.54
C LYS A 71 13.87 0.38 16.57
N MET A 72 15.10 0.54 16.06
CA MET A 72 15.42 1.63 15.15
C MET A 72 14.64 1.45 13.84
N THR A 73 13.71 2.37 13.57
CA THR A 73 13.00 2.41 12.29
C THR A 73 13.84 3.13 11.25
N LYS A 74 13.75 2.70 10.00
CA LYS A 74 14.39 3.40 8.89
C LYS A 74 13.87 4.84 8.86
N ARG A 75 14.78 5.82 8.81
CA ARG A 75 14.40 7.23 8.63
C ARG A 75 13.49 7.37 7.42
N SER A 76 12.50 8.26 7.50
CA SER A 76 11.68 8.59 6.34
C SER A 76 12.58 9.03 5.18
N PHE A 77 12.27 8.53 3.98
CA PHE A 77 12.96 8.97 2.79
C PHE A 77 12.61 10.44 2.53
N THR A 78 13.60 11.33 2.62
CA THR A 78 13.43 12.78 2.43
C THR A 78 13.53 13.23 0.97
N GLY A 79 13.80 12.31 0.04
CA GLY A 79 13.90 12.60 -1.38
C GLY A 79 12.57 12.41 -2.11
N ASN A 80 12.20 13.38 -2.95
CA ASN A 80 11.20 13.14 -3.99
C ASN A 80 11.75 12.07 -4.94
N GLY A 81 11.02 10.97 -5.13
CA GLY A 81 11.43 9.91 -6.06
C GLY A 81 11.67 10.47 -7.46
N LEU A 82 12.63 9.87 -8.19
CA LEU A 82 12.88 10.21 -9.60
C LEU A 82 11.60 9.97 -10.40
N ARG A 83 10.98 11.07 -10.85
CA ARG A 83 9.79 11.03 -11.71
C ARG A 83 10.21 11.38 -13.13
N ALA A 84 9.94 10.47 -14.06
CA ALA A 84 10.15 10.73 -15.47
C ALA A 84 9.28 11.91 -15.94
N LYS A 85 9.83 12.77 -16.79
CA LYS A 85 9.16 13.94 -17.37
C LYS A 85 8.69 13.68 -18.80
N THR A 86 9.26 12.68 -19.45
CA THR A 86 8.95 12.29 -20.84
C THR A 86 8.86 10.77 -20.98
N PRO A 87 8.05 10.25 -21.94
CA PRO A 87 8.02 8.81 -22.25
C PRO A 87 9.43 8.28 -22.53
N LEU A 88 9.70 7.05 -22.08
CA LEU A 88 10.97 6.33 -22.22
C LEU A 88 12.18 6.95 -21.50
N GLU A 89 11.98 7.97 -20.66
CA GLU A 89 13.06 8.54 -19.85
C GLU A 89 13.54 7.59 -18.76
N LEU A 90 12.61 6.83 -18.17
CA LEU A 90 12.92 5.85 -17.13
C LEU A 90 11.94 4.68 -17.27
N VAL A 91 12.45 3.52 -17.66
CA VAL A 91 11.70 2.27 -17.70
C VAL A 91 12.11 1.43 -16.49
N HIS A 92 11.13 0.96 -15.72
CA HIS A 92 11.36 -0.03 -14.66
C HIS A 92 11.13 -1.42 -15.23
N SER A 93 12.04 -2.34 -14.97
CA SER A 93 11.90 -3.75 -15.32
C SER A 93 11.89 -4.62 -14.08
N ASP A 94 10.97 -5.57 -14.03
CA ASP A 94 10.89 -6.55 -12.95
C ASP A 94 10.74 -7.96 -13.54
N LEU A 95 11.60 -8.87 -13.07
CA LEU A 95 11.60 -10.29 -13.45
C LEU A 95 10.97 -11.10 -12.32
N CYS A 96 9.82 -11.70 -12.60
CA CYS A 96 9.09 -12.50 -11.64
C CYS A 96 9.15 -13.99 -11.99
N GLY A 97 9.51 -14.85 -11.03
CA GLY A 97 9.36 -16.31 -11.13
C GLY A 97 10.34 -17.09 -10.24
N PRO A 98 10.35 -18.43 -10.30
CA PRO A 98 9.42 -19.30 -11.03
C PRO A 98 8.03 -19.32 -10.37
N MET A 99 6.99 -19.39 -11.19
CA MET A 99 5.61 -19.50 -10.74
C MET A 99 5.28 -20.93 -10.32
N ASN A 100 4.45 -21.08 -9.28
CA ASN A 100 3.98 -22.38 -8.80
C ASN A 100 3.20 -23.16 -9.86
N VAL A 101 2.58 -22.46 -10.82
CA VAL A 101 1.81 -23.03 -11.92
C VAL A 101 2.36 -22.48 -13.23
N LYS A 102 2.69 -23.38 -14.15
CA LYS A 102 3.13 -23.00 -15.50
C LYS A 102 1.95 -22.40 -16.27
N ALA A 103 2.21 -21.32 -16.99
CA ALA A 103 1.26 -20.81 -17.96
C ALA A 103 1.17 -21.76 -19.18
N ARG A 104 0.13 -21.58 -20.00
CA ARG A 104 0.01 -22.28 -21.29
C ARG A 104 1.27 -22.02 -22.14
N GLY A 105 1.88 -23.09 -22.65
CA GLY A 105 3.16 -23.00 -23.37
C GLY A 105 4.40 -23.16 -22.50
N GLY A 106 4.23 -23.54 -21.22
CA GLY A 106 5.34 -23.93 -20.35
C GLY A 106 6.13 -22.78 -19.74
N TYR A 107 5.60 -21.56 -19.80
CA TYR A 107 6.24 -20.38 -19.20
C TYR A 107 6.15 -20.42 -17.67
N GLU A 108 7.26 -20.14 -17.01
CA GLU A 108 7.42 -20.17 -15.55
C GLU A 108 7.77 -18.80 -14.97
N TYR A 109 8.11 -17.85 -15.82
CA TYR A 109 8.52 -16.50 -15.44
C TYR A 109 7.72 -15.49 -16.26
N PHE A 110 7.70 -14.24 -15.81
CA PHE A 110 7.39 -13.10 -16.66
C PHE A 110 8.33 -11.95 -16.37
N ILE A 111 8.62 -11.15 -17.39
CA ILE A 111 9.27 -9.86 -17.22
C ILE A 111 8.28 -8.76 -17.55
N SER A 112 8.21 -7.74 -16.69
CA SER A 112 7.43 -6.54 -16.92
C SER A 112 8.34 -5.36 -17.22
N PHE A 113 7.95 -4.50 -18.15
CA PHE A 113 8.59 -3.22 -18.45
C PHE A 113 7.56 -2.11 -18.28
N ILE A 114 7.79 -1.17 -17.37
CA ILE A 114 6.86 -0.11 -17.02
C ILE A 114 7.51 1.25 -17.30
N ASP A 115 6.90 2.04 -18.18
CA ASP A 115 7.34 3.40 -18.44
C ASP A 115 7.02 4.31 -17.24
N GLY A 116 8.05 4.97 -16.71
CA GLY A 116 7.97 5.80 -15.51
C GLY A 116 7.17 7.08 -15.69
N TYR A 117 6.93 7.51 -16.94
CA TYR A 117 6.15 8.71 -17.26
C TYR A 117 4.67 8.39 -17.45
N SER A 118 4.35 7.53 -18.42
CA SER A 118 2.98 7.18 -18.83
C SER A 118 2.33 6.13 -17.94
N ARG A 119 3.14 5.36 -17.19
CA ARG A 119 2.71 4.15 -16.45
C ARG A 119 2.24 3.00 -17.34
N TYR A 120 2.44 3.10 -18.66
CA TYR A 120 2.16 2.01 -19.58
C TYR A 120 3.11 0.84 -19.33
N GLY A 121 2.57 -0.38 -19.32
CA GLY A 121 3.29 -1.59 -18.94
C GLY A 121 3.21 -2.65 -20.04
N HIS A 122 4.34 -3.25 -20.37
CA HIS A 122 4.45 -4.43 -21.24
C HIS A 122 4.82 -5.63 -20.38
N VAL A 123 4.23 -6.79 -20.68
CA VAL A 123 4.50 -8.04 -19.95
C VAL A 123 4.81 -9.13 -20.96
N TYR A 124 5.97 -9.77 -20.79
CA TYR A 124 6.44 -10.87 -21.64
C TYR A 124 6.55 -12.14 -20.81
N LEU A 125 5.96 -13.23 -21.28
CA LEU A 125 6.08 -14.55 -20.65
C LEU A 125 7.39 -15.21 -21.07
N ILE A 126 8.09 -15.80 -20.11
CA ILE A 126 9.41 -16.43 -20.34
C ILE A 126 9.51 -17.82 -19.72
N GLN A 127 10.11 -18.74 -20.47
CA GLN A 127 10.33 -20.11 -20.02
C GLN A 127 11.59 -20.24 -19.16
N THR A 128 12.58 -19.40 -19.42
CA THR A 128 13.84 -19.34 -18.67
C THR A 128 14.05 -17.93 -18.13
N SER A 129 14.83 -17.78 -17.06
CA SER A 129 15.15 -16.47 -16.46
C SER A 129 16.02 -15.56 -17.33
N LEU A 130 16.39 -16.01 -18.54
CA LEU A 130 17.16 -15.22 -19.51
C LEU A 130 16.23 -14.24 -20.23
N SER A 131 16.27 -12.97 -19.80
CA SER A 131 15.32 -11.94 -20.21
C SER A 131 15.82 -10.98 -21.31
N PHE A 132 17.08 -11.09 -21.74
CA PHE A 132 17.71 -10.09 -22.62
C PHE A 132 17.05 -9.98 -24.01
N GLU A 133 16.58 -11.09 -24.58
CA GLU A 133 15.92 -11.05 -25.89
C GLU A 133 14.58 -10.32 -25.84
N ASN A 134 13.78 -10.51 -24.78
CA ASN A 134 12.53 -9.77 -24.60
C ASN A 134 12.79 -8.27 -24.42
N PHE A 135 13.91 -7.88 -23.80
CA PHE A 135 14.28 -6.47 -23.71
C PHE A 135 14.58 -5.87 -25.10
N LYS A 136 15.25 -6.61 -25.99
CA LYS A 136 15.49 -6.14 -27.36
C LYS A 136 14.20 -5.95 -28.14
N GLU A 137 13.28 -6.90 -28.01
CA GLU A 137 11.96 -6.84 -28.64
C GLU A 137 11.16 -5.64 -28.12
N TYR A 138 11.03 -5.53 -26.79
CA TYR A 138 10.41 -4.39 -26.12
C TYR A 138 11.00 -3.05 -26.58
N LYS A 139 12.33 -2.94 -26.57
CA LYS A 139 13.03 -1.72 -27.00
C LYS A 139 12.66 -1.37 -28.44
N ALA A 140 12.75 -2.31 -29.36
CA ALA A 140 12.43 -2.06 -30.76
C ALA A 140 10.97 -1.61 -30.94
N GLU A 141 10.03 -2.27 -30.25
CA GLU A 141 8.60 -1.94 -30.28
C GLU A 141 8.35 -0.49 -29.83
N VAL A 142 8.73 -0.16 -28.58
CA VAL A 142 8.39 1.15 -28.00
C VAL A 142 9.17 2.32 -28.61
N GLU A 143 10.41 2.09 -29.05
CA GLU A 143 11.19 3.15 -29.70
C GLU A 143 10.64 3.48 -31.08
N ASN A 144 10.15 2.48 -31.83
CA ASN A 144 9.50 2.68 -33.12
C ASN A 144 8.13 3.35 -32.97
N GLU A 145 7.32 2.94 -31.98
CA GLU A 145 5.99 3.53 -31.75
C GLU A 145 6.06 4.99 -31.32
N LEU A 146 7.01 5.34 -30.45
CA LEU A 146 7.09 6.67 -29.84
C LEU A 146 8.07 7.61 -30.54
N GLY A 147 8.88 7.10 -31.48
CA GLY A 147 9.94 7.87 -32.14
C GLY A 147 10.98 8.42 -31.15
N LYS A 148 11.21 7.71 -30.04
CA LYS A 148 12.07 8.10 -28.91
C LYS A 148 12.93 6.93 -28.50
N THR A 149 14.02 7.20 -27.79
CA THR A 149 14.89 6.14 -27.26
C THR A 149 14.74 5.98 -25.75
N ILE A 150 14.94 4.75 -25.27
CA ILE A 150 15.01 4.46 -23.84
C ILE A 150 16.29 5.08 -23.27
N LYS A 151 16.14 6.00 -22.31
CA LYS A 151 17.27 6.68 -21.69
C LYS A 151 17.84 5.94 -20.49
N THR A 152 16.98 5.32 -19.69
CA THR A 152 17.40 4.61 -18.48
C THR A 152 16.48 3.42 -18.25
N LEU A 153 17.09 2.25 -18.10
CA LEU A 153 16.44 1.05 -17.61
C LEU A 153 16.85 0.87 -16.14
N ARG A 154 15.87 0.65 -15.26
CA ARG A 154 16.09 0.27 -13.87
C ARG A 154 15.51 -1.12 -13.64
N SER A 155 16.36 -2.08 -13.34
CA SER A 155 15.94 -3.37 -12.78
C SER A 155 16.06 -3.34 -11.26
N ASP A 156 15.22 -4.13 -10.59
CA ASP A 156 15.41 -4.47 -9.17
C ASP A 156 16.54 -5.49 -8.96
#